data_AF-A0A413KYI1-F1
#
_entry.id   AF-A0A413KYI1-F1
#
_cell.length_a   1.000
_cell.length_b   1.000
_cell.length_c   1.000
_cell.angle_alpha   90.00
_cell.angle_beta   90.00
_cell.angle_gamma   90.00
#
_symmetry.space_group_name_H-M   'P 1'
#
loop_
_entity.id
_entity.type
_entity.pdbx_description
1 polymer ?
#
loop_
_entity_poly.entity_id
_entity_poly.type
_entity_poly.pdbx_seq_one_letter_code
_entity_poly.pdbx_strand_id
1 'polypeptide(L)'
;MYQNYSNMKLNLFATIVLGLYLFLLSGCSNTNNRQLELALQTAGNNRQQLEKVIQHYKGDKQKEDAARFLIRNMLGKYYQEGDRIDKFHQFIDSAYQIKQEEYDQQTINDTYRTNNKHQQDDAKQQADLQQLN
;
A
#
# COMPACT_ATOMS: atom_id res chain seq x y z
N MET A 1 12.33 60.21 -4.83
CA MET A 1 13.18 59.06 -4.42
C MET A 1 12.43 58.08 -3.52
N TYR A 2 11.80 58.53 -2.43
CA TYR A 2 11.01 57.68 -1.50
C TYR A 2 9.82 56.94 -2.15
N GLN A 3 9.08 57.60 -3.04
CA GLN A 3 7.92 57.00 -3.71
C GLN A 3 8.30 55.78 -4.57
N ASN A 4 9.38 55.91 -5.34
CA ASN A 4 9.95 54.81 -6.14
C ASN A 4 10.44 53.64 -5.28
N TYR A 5 11.02 53.93 -4.10
CA TYR A 5 11.43 52.88 -3.16
C TYR A 5 10.22 52.11 -2.58
N SER A 6 9.13 52.80 -2.25
CA SER A 6 7.91 52.15 -1.77
C SER A 6 7.25 51.28 -2.85
N ASN A 7 7.20 51.77 -4.10
CA ASN A 7 6.66 51.03 -5.25
C ASN A 7 7.49 49.79 -5.57
N MET A 8 8.82 49.89 -5.49
CA MET A 8 9.73 48.75 -5.68
C MET A 8 9.55 47.68 -4.60
N LYS A 9 9.36 48.06 -3.34
CA LYS A 9 9.05 47.12 -2.25
C LYS A 9 7.68 46.47 -2.39
N LEU A 10 6.67 47.22 -2.82
CA LEU A 10 5.32 46.71 -3.07
C LEU A 10 5.31 45.71 -4.24
N ASN A 11 6.02 46.02 -5.33
CA ASN A 11 6.19 45.12 -6.46
C ASN A 11 6.97 43.85 -6.07
N LEU A 12 8.01 43.98 -5.24
CA LEU A 12 8.76 42.84 -4.71
C LEU A 12 7.90 41.95 -3.81
N PHE A 13 7.07 42.56 -2.96
CA PHE A 13 6.13 41.80 -2.13
C PHE A 13 5.09 41.08 -3.00
N ALA A 14 4.54 41.76 -4.01
CA ALA A 14 3.58 41.18 -4.93
C ALA A 14 4.18 40.01 -5.74
N THR A 15 5.44 40.11 -6.19
CA THR A 15 6.12 39.01 -6.90
C THR A 15 6.40 37.82 -5.99
N ILE A 16 6.78 38.05 -4.73
CA ILE A 16 6.96 36.97 -3.74
C ILE A 16 5.64 36.25 -3.46
N VAL A 17 4.57 37.01 -3.21
CA VAL A 17 3.23 36.44 -2.97
C VAL A 17 2.74 35.66 -4.18
N LEU A 18 2.92 36.19 -5.40
CA LEU A 18 2.58 35.50 -6.63
C LEU A 18 3.41 34.22 -6.82
N GLY A 19 4.71 34.26 -6.52
CA GLY A 19 5.60 33.10 -6.57
C GLY A 19 5.19 32.00 -5.58
N LEU A 20 4.83 32.38 -4.34
CA LEU A 20 4.33 31.45 -3.34
C LEU A 20 2.99 30.83 -3.75
N TYR A 21 2.08 31.62 -4.31
CA TYR A 21 0.80 31.14 -4.83
C TYR A 21 0.99 30.11 -5.95
N LEU A 22 1.90 30.37 -6.89
CA LEU A 22 2.26 29.42 -7.95
C LEU A 22 2.92 28.14 -7.42
N PHE A 23 3.79 28.26 -6.42
CA PHE A 23 4.42 27.10 -5.78
C PHE A 23 3.40 26.19 -5.08
N LEU A 24 2.39 26.76 -4.42
CA LEU A 24 1.31 26.00 -3.78
C LEU A 24 0.44 25.23 -4.79
N LEU A 25 0.32 25.72 -6.03
CA LEU A 25 -0.42 25.03 -7.10
C LEU A 25 0.30 23.79 -7.65
N SER A 26 1.61 23.64 -7.40
CA SER A 26 2.42 22.48 -7.84
C SER A 26 2.08 21.17 -7.12
N GLY A 27 1.28 21.21 -6.04
CA GLY A 27 1.01 20.06 -5.18
C GLY A 27 0.07 19.00 -5.75
N CYS A 28 -0.58 19.26 -6.88
CA CYS A 28 -1.50 18.32 -7.52
C CYS A 28 -0.70 17.22 -8.25
N SER A 29 -0.17 16.25 -7.50
CA SER A 29 0.67 15.19 -8.08
C SER A 29 -0.18 14.04 -8.63
N ASN A 30 0.05 13.67 -9.89
CA ASN A 30 -0.58 12.53 -10.53
C ASN A 30 0.04 11.17 -10.11
N THR A 31 0.61 11.10 -8.90
CA THR A 31 1.45 10.01 -8.42
C THR A 31 0.73 8.67 -8.44
N ASN A 32 -0.55 8.66 -8.04
CA ASN A 32 -1.39 7.47 -8.04
C ASN A 32 -1.56 6.85 -9.44
N ASN A 33 -1.79 7.68 -10.45
CA ASN A 33 -1.96 7.20 -11.82
C ASN A 33 -0.61 6.77 -12.41
N ARG A 34 0.48 7.45 -12.04
CA ARG A 34 1.84 7.03 -12.42
C ARG A 34 2.19 5.66 -11.84
N GLN A 35 1.89 5.42 -10.57
CA GLN A 35 2.08 4.12 -9.93
C GLN A 35 1.20 3.04 -10.57
N LEU A 36 -0.06 3.35 -10.86
CA LEU A 36 -0.94 2.42 -11.56
C LEU A 36 -0.37 2.01 -12.93
N GLU A 37 0.07 2.98 -13.72
CA GLU A 37 0.67 2.72 -15.04
C GLU A 37 1.96 1.90 -14.92
N LEU A 38 2.84 2.25 -13.98
CA LEU A 38 4.05 1.49 -13.73
C LEU A 38 3.74 0.04 -13.33
N ALA A 39 2.76 -0.18 -12.44
CA ALA A 39 2.33 -1.52 -12.06
C ALA A 39 1.85 -2.33 -13.28
N LEU A 40 1.02 -1.72 -14.15
CA LEU A 40 0.54 -2.34 -15.39
C LEU A 40 1.68 -2.64 -16.37
N GLN A 41 2.66 -1.75 -16.50
CA GLN A 41 3.83 -1.97 -17.34
C GLN A 41 4.69 -3.13 -16.83
N THR A 42 4.87 -3.23 -15.52
CA THR A 42 5.66 -4.31 -14.90
C THR A 42 4.93 -5.65 -14.83
N ALA A 43 3.60 -5.68 -15.06
CA ALA A 43 2.79 -6.89 -14.96
C ALA A 43 3.02 -7.90 -16.10
N GLY A 44 3.80 -7.55 -17.13
CA GLY A 44 4.10 -8.43 -18.26
C GLY A 44 2.82 -8.95 -18.92
N ASN A 45 2.73 -10.27 -19.10
CA ASN A 45 1.57 -10.93 -19.73
C ASN A 45 0.26 -10.73 -18.94
N ASN A 46 0.33 -10.46 -17.63
CA ASN A 46 -0.85 -10.27 -16.80
C ASN A 46 -1.51 -8.89 -16.98
N ARG A 47 -0.83 -7.94 -17.65
CA ARG A 47 -1.35 -6.57 -17.89
C ARG A 47 -2.77 -6.57 -18.45
N GLN A 48 -3.04 -7.38 -19.47
CA GLN A 48 -4.35 -7.44 -20.13
C GLN A 48 -5.48 -7.88 -19.18
N GLN A 49 -5.19 -8.76 -18.22
CA GLN A 49 -6.20 -9.18 -17.24
C GLN A 49 -6.46 -8.08 -16.21
N LEU A 50 -5.42 -7.39 -15.76
CA LEU A 50 -5.56 -6.26 -14.84
C LEU A 50 -6.37 -5.11 -15.46
N GLU A 51 -6.14 -4.82 -16.74
CA GLU A 51 -6.94 -3.84 -17.49
C GLU A 51 -8.41 -4.28 -17.60
N LYS A 52 -8.68 -5.58 -17.81
CA LYS A 52 -10.06 -6.12 -17.76
C LYS A 52 -10.71 -5.97 -16.38
N VAL A 53 -9.97 -6.13 -15.29
CA VAL A 53 -10.49 -5.91 -13.93
C VAL A 53 -10.92 -4.45 -13.74
N ILE A 54 -10.10 -3.49 -14.18
CA ILE A 54 -10.46 -2.06 -14.14
C ILE A 54 -11.72 -1.82 -14.98
N GLN A 55 -11.76 -2.37 -16.20
CA GLN A 55 -12.89 -2.22 -17.11
C GLN A 55 -14.18 -2.87 -16.59
N HIS A 56 -14.10 -3.99 -15.87
CA HIS A 56 -15.25 -4.70 -15.30
C HIS A 56 -16.00 -3.82 -14.29
N TYR A 57 -15.27 -3.05 -13.48
CA TYR A 57 -15.86 -2.16 -12.48
C TYR A 57 -16.23 -0.77 -13.03
N LYS A 58 -16.06 -0.54 -14.33
CA LYS A 58 -16.45 0.73 -14.97
C LYS A 58 -17.96 0.95 -14.79
N GLY A 59 -18.32 1.95 -14.00
CA GLY A 59 -19.71 2.25 -13.63
C GLY A 59 -20.01 2.13 -12.13
N ASP A 60 -19.13 1.46 -11.38
CA ASP A 60 -19.14 1.42 -9.91
C ASP A 60 -17.85 2.07 -9.41
N LYS A 61 -17.91 3.38 -9.13
CA LYS A 61 -16.73 4.18 -8.79
C LYS A 61 -15.98 3.62 -7.58
N GLN A 62 -16.69 3.14 -6.56
CA GLN A 62 -16.06 2.62 -5.35
C GLN A 62 -15.23 1.36 -5.67
N LYS A 63 -15.78 0.44 -6.46
CA LYS A 63 -15.07 -0.78 -6.84
C LYS A 63 -13.96 -0.52 -7.84
N GLU A 64 -14.16 0.41 -8.77
CA GLU A 64 -13.12 0.82 -9.72
C GLU A 64 -11.92 1.42 -8.97
N ASP A 65 -12.17 2.33 -8.03
CA ASP A 65 -11.12 2.94 -7.21
C ASP A 65 -10.41 1.90 -6.34
N ALA A 66 -11.14 0.93 -5.79
CA ALA A 66 -10.56 -0.18 -5.05
C ALA A 66 -9.67 -1.08 -5.94
N ALA A 67 -10.12 -1.41 -7.15
CA ALA A 67 -9.33 -2.18 -8.10
C ALA A 67 -8.04 -1.43 -8.48
N ARG A 68 -8.13 -0.14 -8.81
CA ARG A 68 -6.97 0.71 -9.12
C ARG A 68 -6.01 0.80 -7.93
N PHE A 69 -6.53 0.90 -6.71
CA PHE A 69 -5.73 0.90 -5.47
C PHE A 69 -4.97 -0.41 -5.29
N LEU A 70 -5.63 -1.56 -5.45
CA LEU A 70 -4.98 -2.86 -5.32
C LEU A 70 -3.90 -3.06 -6.38
N ILE A 71 -4.20 -2.73 -7.64
CA ILE A 71 -3.27 -2.89 -8.77
C ILE A 71 -2.01 -2.04 -8.57
N ARG A 72 -2.14 -0.75 -8.23
CA ARG A 72 -0.97 0.10 -8.02
C ARG A 72 -0.12 -0.34 -6.82
N ASN A 73 -0.72 -0.98 -5.81
CA ASN A 73 -0.01 -1.53 -4.65
C ASN A 73 0.71 -2.85 -4.95
N MET A 74 0.59 -3.41 -6.16
CA MET A 74 1.41 -4.54 -6.60
C MET A 74 2.85 -4.13 -6.94
N LEU A 75 3.13 -2.84 -7.12
CA LEU A 75 4.49 -2.37 -7.37
C LEU A 75 5.47 -2.83 -6.30
N GLY A 76 6.54 -3.50 -6.74
CA GLY A 76 7.57 -4.05 -5.85
C GLY A 76 7.11 -5.24 -5.00
N LYS A 77 5.89 -5.76 -5.22
CA LYS A 77 5.38 -7.00 -4.61
C LYS A 77 5.48 -8.10 -5.68
N TYR A 78 6.37 -9.05 -5.47
CA TYR A 78 6.57 -10.18 -6.37
C TYR A 78 6.59 -11.47 -5.53
N TYR A 79 6.16 -12.56 -6.16
CA TYR A 79 6.33 -13.91 -5.64
C TYR A 79 7.43 -14.60 -6.46
N GLN A 80 8.19 -15.47 -5.80
CA GLN A 80 9.26 -16.22 -6.47
C GLN A 80 8.63 -17.43 -7.17
N GLU A 81 8.78 -17.53 -8.49
CA GLU A 81 8.25 -18.65 -9.26
C GLU A 81 9.36 -19.64 -9.65
N GLY A 82 9.00 -20.88 -9.95
CA GLY A 82 9.88 -21.87 -10.59
C GLY A 82 9.89 -23.24 -9.90
N ASP A 83 10.40 -24.25 -10.61
CA ASP A 83 10.30 -25.67 -10.26
C ASP A 83 10.58 -26.02 -8.80
N ARG A 84 11.57 -25.36 -8.17
CA ARG A 84 11.88 -25.60 -6.74
C ARG A 84 10.80 -25.08 -5.82
N ILE A 85 10.28 -23.89 -6.10
CA ILE A 85 9.18 -23.28 -5.33
C ILE A 85 7.90 -24.08 -5.58
N ASP A 86 7.64 -24.52 -6.81
CA ASP A 86 6.46 -25.32 -7.13
C ASP A 86 6.49 -26.68 -6.44
N LYS A 87 7.64 -27.37 -6.43
CA LYS A 87 7.82 -28.62 -5.67
C LYS A 87 7.65 -28.42 -4.17
N PHE A 88 8.12 -27.29 -3.65
CA PHE A 88 7.92 -26.93 -2.25
C PHE A 88 6.43 -26.73 -1.94
N HIS A 89 5.71 -26.00 -2.78
CA HIS A 89 4.25 -25.84 -2.63
C HIS A 89 3.52 -27.18 -2.71
N GLN A 90 3.88 -28.04 -3.67
CA GLN A 90 3.30 -29.40 -3.77
C GLN A 90 3.55 -30.24 -2.51
N PHE A 91 4.77 -30.18 -1.96
CA PHE A 91 5.07 -30.86 -0.70
C PHE A 91 4.19 -30.33 0.44
N ILE A 92 4.12 -29.01 0.60
CA ILE A 92 3.30 -28.35 1.63
C ILE A 92 1.81 -28.73 1.46
N ASP A 93 1.28 -28.67 0.24
CA ASP A 93 -0.10 -29.05 -0.06
C ASP A 93 -0.35 -30.54 0.27
N SER A 94 0.59 -31.42 -0.05
CA SER A 94 0.49 -32.84 0.31
C SER A 94 0.53 -33.07 1.82
N ALA A 95 1.36 -32.31 2.54
CA ALA A 95 1.42 -32.38 4.00
C ALA A 95 0.10 -31.92 4.63
N TYR A 96 -0.54 -30.89 4.06
CA TYR A 96 -1.86 -30.44 4.46
C TYR A 96 -2.99 -31.44 4.17
N GLN A 97 -2.82 -32.33 3.19
CA GLN A 97 -3.79 -33.41 2.92
C GLN A 97 -3.71 -34.56 3.93
N ILE A 98 -2.58 -34.68 4.65
CA ILE A 98 -2.48 -35.59 5.79
C ILE A 98 -3.37 -34.98 6.88
N LYS A 99 -4.53 -35.59 7.14
CA LYS A 99 -5.51 -35.14 8.15
C LYS A 99 -4.98 -35.33 9.58
N GLN A 100 -3.92 -34.61 9.91
CA GLN A 100 -3.42 -34.45 11.26
C GLN A 100 -3.84 -33.08 11.75
N GLU A 101 -4.43 -33.07 12.95
CA GLU A 101 -5.00 -31.88 13.57
C GLU A 101 -3.98 -30.74 13.72
N GLU A 102 -2.70 -31.07 13.94
CA GLU A 102 -1.58 -30.11 14.04
C GLU A 102 -1.34 -29.33 12.74
N TYR A 103 -1.59 -29.94 11.58
CA TYR A 103 -1.39 -29.30 10.27
C TYR A 103 -2.70 -28.77 9.67
N ASP A 104 -3.82 -28.93 10.35
CA ASP A 104 -5.09 -28.37 9.89
C ASP A 104 -5.02 -26.83 9.87
N GLN A 105 -5.46 -26.23 8.76
CA GLN A 105 -5.42 -24.78 8.55
C GLN A 105 -6.17 -24.01 9.65
N GLN A 106 -7.27 -24.56 10.17
CA GLN A 106 -8.03 -23.94 11.25
C GLN A 106 -7.20 -23.96 12.54
N THR A 107 -6.63 -25.11 12.89
CA THR A 107 -5.75 -25.24 14.08
C THR A 107 -4.56 -24.29 14.02
N ILE A 108 -3.90 -24.18 12.86
CA ILE A 108 -2.77 -23.26 12.65
C ILE A 108 -3.23 -21.81 12.88
N ASN A 109 -4.33 -21.41 12.25
CA ASN A 109 -4.85 -20.05 12.38
C ASN A 109 -5.28 -19.71 13.81
N ASP A 110 -5.91 -20.65 14.51
CA ASP A 110 -6.36 -20.47 15.89
C ASP A 110 -5.17 -20.41 16.87
N THR A 111 -4.12 -21.20 16.62
CA THR A 111 -2.86 -21.14 17.34
C THR A 111 -2.20 -19.77 17.17
N TYR A 112 -2.09 -19.26 15.94
CA TYR A 112 -1.55 -17.91 15.69
C TYR A 112 -2.36 -16.83 16.40
N ARG A 113 -3.70 -16.91 16.37
CA ARG A 113 -4.57 -15.94 17.06
C ARG A 113 -4.35 -15.96 18.57
N THR A 114 -4.28 -17.16 19.14
CA THR A 114 -4.09 -17.36 20.59
C THR A 114 -2.73 -16.82 21.03
N ASN A 115 -1.66 -17.14 20.29
CA ASN A 115 -0.31 -16.68 20.60
C ASN A 115 -0.18 -15.15 20.51
N ASN A 116 -0.74 -14.52 19.47
CA ASN A 116 -0.72 -13.06 19.34
C ASN A 116 -1.47 -12.38 20.51
N LYS A 117 -2.59 -12.95 20.94
CA LYS A 117 -3.36 -12.44 22.08
C LYS A 117 -2.56 -12.54 23.38
N HIS A 118 -1.94 -13.69 23.64
CA HIS A 118 -1.06 -13.86 24.81
C HIS A 118 0.10 -12.86 24.82
N GLN A 119 0.76 -12.66 23.68
CA GLN A 119 1.84 -11.66 23.58
C GLN A 119 1.36 -10.23 23.85
N GLN A 120 0.16 -9.88 23.42
CA GLN A 120 -0.44 -8.57 23.70
C GLN A 120 -0.80 -8.42 25.18
N ASP A 121 -1.37 -9.45 25.78
CA ASP A 121 -1.74 -9.46 27.19
C ASP A 121 -0.48 -9.39 28.08
N ASP A 122 0.59 -10.11 27.74
CA ASP A 122 1.89 -10.07 28.43
C ASP A 122 2.54 -8.69 28.30
N ALA A 123 2.57 -8.12 27.09
CA ALA A 123 3.10 -6.78 26.86
C ALA A 123 2.33 -5.71 27.64
N LYS A 124 1.01 -5.85 27.74
CA LYS A 124 0.16 -4.96 28.52
C LYS A 124 0.41 -5.10 30.02
N GLN A 125 0.49 -6.32 30.53
CA GLN A 125 0.83 -6.57 31.94
C GLN A 125 2.20 -5.98 32.29
N GLN A 126 3.20 -6.13 31.42
CA GLN A 126 4.52 -5.53 31.61
C GLN A 126 4.46 -4.00 31.63
N ALA A 127 3.68 -3.38 30.74
CA ALA A 127 3.49 -1.93 30.74
C ALA A 127 2.77 -1.43 32.01
N ASP A 128 1.74 -2.14 32.46
CA ASP A 128 0.99 -1.80 33.68
C ASP A 128 1.89 -1.93 34.93
N LEU A 129 2.76 -2.95 34.98
CA LEU A 129 3.76 -3.12 36.06
C LEU A 129 4.83 -2.01 36.07
N GLN A 130 5.19 -1.48 34.90
CA GLN A 130 6.13 -0.35 34.81
C GLN A 130 5.52 0.97 35.29
N GLN A 131 4.19 1.13 35.23
CA GLN A 131 3.48 2.31 35.71
C GLN A 131 3.22 2.29 37.23
N LEU A 132 3.43 1.15 37.88
CA LEU A 132 3.26 0.95 39.32
C LEU A 132 4.53 1.23 40.15
N ASN A 133 5.67 1.49 39.49
CA ASN A 133 6.95 1.87 40.10
C ASN A 133 7.31 3.33 39.80
#